data_AF-A0A3S0INQ2-F1
#
_entry.id   AF-A0A3S0INQ2-F1
#
_cell.length_a   1.000
_cell.length_b   1.000
_cell.length_c   1.000
_cell.angle_alpha   90.00
_cell.angle_beta   90.00
_cell.angle_gamma   90.00
#
_symmetry.space_group_name_H-M   'P 1'
#
loop_
_entity.id
_entity.type
_entity.pdbx_description
1 polymer ?
#
loop_
_entity_poly.entity_id
_entity_poly.type
_entity_poly.pdbx_seq_one_letter_code
_entity_poly.pdbx_strand_id
1 'polypeptide(L)'
;MFVFDKKPPIRIMDRLRFLKEDFEHILQIVEQCKTTHITSSFYFKYEQNAPKSILTDFEKAQSVCFVSRYEHLPVLESIQIRYVNEQFILDNLSYLRHILNEYRTIVINKSDSIYYNSIHHFCRKKLLNTNPLVDLSVKVFDSLDNDVTDLFIKMLDENNKAIKLIIKNSNFDYLYNGILQHSDHLYTPRLLEDYHSGELNYIFIKHALLLNLIKDLMYLHHLILNNITFPKLGPL
;
A
#
# COMPACT_ATOMS: atom_id res chain seq x y z
N MET A 1 -5.00 12.84 9.54
CA MET A 1 -5.51 14.18 9.92
C MET A 1 -6.96 14.02 10.36
N PHE A 2 -7.24 14.21 11.65
CA PHE A 2 -8.58 14.05 12.22
C PHE A 2 -9.36 15.37 12.09
N VAL A 3 -10.63 15.27 11.69
CA VAL A 3 -11.53 16.42 11.57
C VAL A 3 -12.65 16.24 12.58
N PHE A 4 -12.85 17.26 13.41
CA PHE A 4 -13.87 17.30 14.45
C PHE A 4 -14.76 18.53 14.25
N ASP A 5 -16.06 18.36 14.36
CA ASP A 5 -17.04 19.45 14.39
C ASP A 5 -17.24 20.03 15.80
N LYS A 6 -16.93 19.25 16.85
CA LYS A 6 -16.96 19.63 18.26
C LYS A 6 -15.79 19.01 19.01
N LYS A 7 -15.33 19.64 20.10
CA LYS A 7 -14.26 19.10 20.95
C LYS A 7 -14.67 17.74 21.55
N PRO A 8 -13.94 16.64 21.27
CA PRO A 8 -14.25 15.33 21.83
C PRO A 8 -13.95 15.26 23.34
N PRO A 9 -14.63 14.36 24.08
CA PRO A 9 -14.28 14.06 25.46
C PRO A 9 -12.86 13.48 25.56
N ILE A 10 -12.26 13.64 26.74
CA ILE A 10 -10.89 13.20 27.04
C ILE A 10 -10.67 11.72 26.68
N ARG A 11 -11.64 10.85 26.98
CA ARG A 11 -11.58 9.42 26.63
C ARG A 11 -11.33 9.17 25.14
N ILE A 12 -12.03 9.88 24.25
CA ILE A 12 -11.85 9.71 22.79
C ILE A 12 -10.49 10.27 22.37
N MET A 13 -10.12 11.44 22.89
CA MET A 13 -8.80 12.04 22.63
C MET A 13 -7.65 11.12 23.06
N ASP A 14 -7.77 10.47 24.22
CA ASP A 14 -6.77 9.52 24.72
C ASP A 14 -6.68 8.28 23.83
N ARG A 15 -7.81 7.69 23.40
CA ARG A 15 -7.78 6.54 22.46
C ARG A 15 -7.18 6.91 21.12
N LEU A 16 -7.49 8.10 20.59
CA LEU A 16 -6.89 8.60 19.35
C LEU A 16 -5.38 8.86 19.52
N ARG A 17 -4.93 9.32 20.69
CA ARG A 17 -3.51 9.44 21.02
C ARG A 17 -2.82 8.07 21.02
N PHE A 18 -3.37 7.08 21.72
CA PHE A 18 -2.80 5.72 21.73
C PHE A 18 -2.74 5.10 20.32
N LEU A 19 -3.79 5.30 19.51
CA LEU A 19 -3.80 4.86 18.12
C LEU A 19 -2.68 5.53 17.32
N LYS A 20 -2.49 6.84 17.52
CA LYS A 20 -1.44 7.61 16.84
C LYS A 20 -0.05 7.11 17.25
N GLU A 21 0.19 6.87 18.53
CA GLU A 21 1.46 6.32 19.05
C GLU A 21 1.76 4.94 18.45
N ASP A 22 0.77 4.05 18.37
CA ASP A 22 0.89 2.73 17.76
C ASP A 22 1.16 2.80 16.25
N PHE A 23 0.49 3.72 15.55
CA PHE A 23 0.77 3.99 14.14
C PHE A 23 2.18 4.57 13.93
N GLU A 24 2.61 5.53 14.75
CA GLU A 24 3.95 6.13 14.70
C GLU A 24 5.04 5.10 15.01
N HIS A 25 4.80 4.17 15.93
CA HIS A 25 5.71 3.06 16.18
C HIS A 25 5.91 2.17 14.94
N ILE A 26 4.83 1.83 14.22
CA ILE A 26 4.94 1.09 12.95
C ILE A 26 5.66 1.92 11.89
N LEU A 27 5.39 3.23 11.80
CA LEU A 27 6.12 4.12 10.90
C LEU A 27 7.62 4.13 11.21
N GLN A 28 8.01 4.19 12.48
CA GLN A 28 9.43 4.15 12.86
C GLN A 28 10.09 2.83 12.46
N ILE A 29 9.43 1.69 12.63
CA ILE A 29 9.92 0.39 12.15
C ILE A 29 10.12 0.40 10.63
N VAL A 30 9.20 1.02 9.89
CA VAL A 30 9.30 1.16 8.43
C VAL A 30 10.43 2.09 8.04
N GLU A 31 10.57 3.26 8.67
CA GLU A 31 11.63 4.22 8.35
C GLU A 31 13.03 3.66 8.68
N GLN A 32 13.17 2.88 9.76
CA GLN A 32 14.42 2.19 10.09
C GLN A 32 14.88 1.21 9.00
N CYS A 33 13.96 0.71 8.16
CA CYS A 33 14.31 -0.19 7.06
C CYS A 33 14.60 0.54 5.74
N LYS A 34 14.32 1.84 5.66
CA LYS A 34 14.62 2.70 4.52
C LYS A 34 15.95 3.41 4.74
N THR A 35 17.01 2.84 4.17
CA THR A 35 18.36 3.41 4.26
C THR A 35 18.80 4.06 2.96
N THR A 36 18.08 3.77 1.88
CA THR A 36 18.41 4.20 0.53
C THR A 36 17.51 5.34 0.10
N HIS A 37 18.13 6.45 -0.34
CA HIS A 37 17.41 7.61 -0.85
C HIS A 37 18.00 8.07 -2.18
N ILE A 38 17.12 8.34 -3.14
CA ILE A 38 17.44 9.07 -4.37
C ILE A 38 16.87 10.47 -4.17
N THR A 39 17.75 11.45 -3.94
CA THR A 39 17.37 12.82 -3.57
C THR A 39 17.06 13.71 -4.76
N SER A 40 17.60 13.37 -5.93
CA SER A 40 17.31 14.01 -7.21
C SER A 40 16.06 13.42 -7.85
N SER A 41 15.42 14.19 -8.73
CA SER A 41 14.45 13.62 -9.66
C SER A 41 15.13 12.55 -10.52
N PHE A 42 14.41 11.48 -10.83
CA PHE A 42 14.91 10.40 -11.69
C PHE A 42 13.93 10.12 -12.82
N TYR A 43 14.43 9.48 -13.87
CA TYR A 43 13.62 9.00 -14.99
C TYR A 43 14.00 7.56 -15.36
N PHE A 44 13.08 6.89 -16.07
CA PHE A 44 13.26 5.52 -16.52
C PHE A 44 13.60 5.51 -18.02
N LYS A 45 14.59 4.69 -18.39
CA LYS A 45 14.88 4.34 -19.78
C LYS A 45 14.52 2.88 -20.01
N TYR A 46 13.70 2.62 -21.02
CA TYR A 46 13.23 1.29 -21.37
C TYR A 46 13.87 0.88 -22.70
N GLU A 47 14.56 -0.27 -22.72
CA GLU A 47 15.24 -0.77 -23.92
C GLU A 47 14.86 -2.22 -24.19
N GLN A 48 14.47 -2.52 -25.43
CA GLN A 48 14.23 -3.89 -25.88
C GLN A 48 14.54 -4.06 -27.36
N ASN A 49 15.42 -5.02 -27.63
CA ASN A 49 15.85 -5.42 -28.97
C ASN A 49 15.63 -6.93 -29.23
N ALA A 50 14.96 -7.63 -28.30
CA ALA A 50 14.62 -9.04 -28.43
C ALA A 50 13.55 -9.27 -29.51
N PRO A 51 13.59 -10.37 -30.29
CA PRO A 51 12.61 -10.70 -31.33
C PRO A 51 11.30 -11.28 -30.73
N LYS A 52 10.79 -10.63 -29.68
CA LYS A 52 9.55 -10.99 -28.97
C LYS A 52 8.84 -9.72 -28.50
N SER A 53 7.58 -9.84 -28.13
CA SER A 53 6.81 -8.77 -27.49
C SER A 53 7.50 -8.23 -26.23
N ILE A 54 7.19 -6.98 -25.87
CA ILE A 54 7.82 -6.31 -24.72
C ILE A 54 7.62 -7.09 -23.41
N LEU A 55 6.41 -7.62 -23.27
CA LEU A 55 5.99 -8.48 -22.18
C LEU A 55 5.41 -9.76 -22.77
N THR A 56 5.56 -10.86 -22.04
CA THR A 56 4.72 -12.05 -22.28
C THR A 56 3.25 -11.74 -21.97
N ASP A 57 2.31 -12.50 -22.52
CA ASP A 57 0.87 -12.29 -22.25
C ASP A 57 0.55 -12.35 -20.76
N PHE A 58 1.22 -13.24 -20.03
CA PHE A 58 1.09 -13.34 -18.58
C PHE A 58 1.63 -12.08 -17.86
N GLU A 59 2.83 -11.63 -18.19
CA GLU A 59 3.40 -10.39 -17.62
C GLU A 59 2.54 -9.18 -17.96
N LYS A 60 2.00 -9.11 -19.18
CA LYS A 60 1.09 -8.05 -19.61
C LYS A 60 -0.20 -8.07 -18.81
N ALA A 61 -0.84 -9.22 -18.64
CA ALA A 61 -2.05 -9.36 -17.84
C ALA A 61 -1.82 -8.96 -16.38
N GLN A 62 -0.72 -9.42 -15.76
CA GLN A 62 -0.35 -9.04 -14.40
C GLN A 62 -0.11 -7.54 -14.25
N SER A 63 0.59 -6.94 -15.23
CA SER A 63 0.86 -5.51 -15.25
C SER A 63 -0.41 -4.68 -15.39
N VAL A 64 -1.31 -5.04 -16.33
CA VAL A 64 -2.62 -4.40 -16.50
C VAL A 64 -3.44 -4.50 -15.22
N CYS A 65 -3.55 -5.69 -14.63
CA CYS A 65 -4.30 -5.89 -13.40
C CYS A 65 -3.72 -5.07 -12.25
N PHE A 66 -2.39 -5.04 -12.08
CA PHE A 66 -1.77 -4.28 -11.02
C PHE A 66 -1.95 -2.77 -11.19
N VAL A 67 -1.67 -2.21 -12.38
CA VAL A 67 -1.80 -0.76 -12.61
C VAL A 67 -3.26 -0.32 -12.44
N SER A 68 -4.20 -1.03 -13.08
CA SER A 68 -5.63 -0.75 -12.93
C SER A 68 -6.05 -0.82 -11.46
N ARG A 69 -5.63 -1.86 -10.73
CA ARG A 69 -5.95 -2.00 -9.30
C ARG A 69 -5.37 -0.85 -8.50
N TYR A 70 -4.08 -0.53 -8.69
CA TYR A 70 -3.39 0.53 -7.97
C TYR A 70 -4.07 1.88 -8.14
N GLU A 71 -4.43 2.25 -9.37
CA GLU A 71 -5.12 3.51 -9.68
C GLU A 71 -6.48 3.61 -8.98
N HIS A 72 -7.21 2.49 -8.88
CA HIS A 72 -8.52 2.44 -8.22
C HIS A 72 -8.46 2.23 -6.70
N LEU A 73 -7.29 1.97 -6.10
CA LEU A 73 -7.21 1.83 -4.64
C LEU A 73 -7.59 3.16 -3.95
N PRO A 74 -8.58 3.16 -3.05
CA PRO A 74 -9.04 4.38 -2.39
C PRO A 74 -7.96 4.94 -1.44
N VAL A 75 -7.86 6.27 -1.39
CA VAL A 75 -6.91 7.01 -0.54
C VAL A 75 -7.64 7.57 0.67
N LEU A 76 -7.06 7.43 1.86
CA LEU A 76 -7.64 8.01 3.06
C LEU A 76 -7.25 9.50 3.16
N GLU A 77 -8.18 10.40 2.84
CA GLU A 77 -7.94 11.85 2.96
C GLU A 77 -7.99 12.34 4.41
N SER A 78 -9.04 11.95 5.13
CA SER A 78 -9.25 12.40 6.52
C SER A 78 -10.11 11.41 7.30
N ILE A 79 -10.03 11.49 8.63
CA ILE A 79 -10.90 10.75 9.54
C ILE A 79 -11.91 11.75 10.09
N GLN A 80 -13.18 11.53 9.81
CA GLN A 80 -14.25 12.48 10.12
C GLN A 80 -15.02 12.00 11.34
N ILE A 81 -14.96 12.78 12.42
CA ILE A 81 -15.66 12.49 13.67
C ILE A 81 -16.67 13.61 13.91
N ARG A 82 -17.95 13.25 14.01
CA ARG A 82 -19.07 14.17 14.14
C ARG A 82 -19.78 14.00 15.48
N TYR A 83 -20.29 15.08 16.05
CA TYR A 83 -21.14 15.06 17.23
C TYR A 83 -22.63 15.06 16.84
N VAL A 84 -23.31 13.93 17.05
CA VAL A 84 -24.73 13.72 16.71
C VAL A 84 -25.45 13.06 17.87
N ASN A 85 -26.63 13.56 18.25
CA ASN A 85 -27.47 12.99 19.32
C ASN A 85 -26.70 12.73 20.62
N GLU A 86 -25.94 13.74 21.06
CA GLU A 86 -25.09 13.71 22.26
C GLU A 86 -23.91 12.72 22.22
N GLN A 87 -23.64 12.10 21.07
CA GLN A 87 -22.59 11.10 20.89
C GLN A 87 -21.59 11.54 19.81
N PHE A 88 -20.34 11.10 19.98
CA PHE A 88 -19.32 11.23 18.93
C PHE A 88 -19.32 9.98 18.07
N ILE A 89 -19.53 10.14 16.77
CA ILE A 89 -19.59 9.05 15.80
C ILE A 89 -18.54 9.22 14.72
N LEU A 90 -18.09 8.09 14.17
CA LEU A 90 -17.22 8.07 13.00
C LEU A 90 -18.09 8.25 11.74
N ASP A 91 -18.08 9.46 11.20
CA ASP A 91 -18.98 9.90 10.13
C ASP A 91 -18.67 9.19 8.80
N ASN A 92 -17.39 8.94 8.53
CA ASN A 92 -16.93 8.27 7.32
C ASN A 92 -16.61 6.78 7.50
N LEU A 93 -17.27 6.10 8.46
CA LEU A 93 -17.07 4.66 8.73
C LEU A 93 -17.28 3.79 7.49
N SER A 94 -18.31 4.06 6.69
CA SER A 94 -18.57 3.32 5.45
C SER A 94 -17.40 3.41 4.46
N TYR A 95 -16.78 4.59 4.37
CA TYR A 95 -15.62 4.81 3.52
C TYR A 95 -14.38 4.06 4.06
N LEU A 96 -14.15 4.08 5.37
CA LEU A 96 -13.08 3.29 5.97
C LEU A 96 -13.27 1.79 5.66
N ARG A 97 -14.48 1.25 5.85
CA ARG A 97 -14.76 -0.16 5.54
C ARG A 97 -14.55 -0.47 4.05
N HIS A 98 -14.91 0.45 3.15
CA HIS A 98 -14.62 0.32 1.73
C HIS A 98 -13.10 0.23 1.47
N ILE A 99 -12.29 1.13 2.04
CA ILE A 99 -10.82 1.06 1.97
C ILE A 99 -10.33 -0.32 2.42
N LEU A 100 -10.73 -0.77 3.60
CA LEU A 100 -10.26 -2.06 4.14
C LEU A 100 -10.62 -3.22 3.20
N ASN A 101 -11.82 -3.23 2.63
CA ASN A 101 -12.25 -4.27 1.71
C ASN A 101 -11.48 -4.25 0.38
N GLU A 102 -11.22 -3.07 -0.20
CA GLU A 102 -10.48 -2.97 -1.47
C GLU A 102 -9.04 -3.45 -1.34
N TYR A 103 -8.39 -3.20 -0.21
CA TYR A 103 -7.01 -3.63 0.01
C TYR A 103 -6.89 -5.08 0.46
N ARG A 104 -8.00 -5.77 0.72
CA ARG A 104 -8.02 -7.14 1.21
C ARG A 104 -7.17 -8.09 0.37
N THR A 105 -7.23 -7.95 -0.96
CA THR A 105 -6.48 -8.77 -1.92
C THR A 105 -4.97 -8.56 -1.83
N ILE A 106 -4.53 -7.40 -1.35
CA ILE A 106 -3.11 -7.07 -1.15
C ILE A 106 -2.60 -7.68 0.17
N VAL A 107 -3.47 -7.76 1.18
CA VAL A 107 -3.06 -8.14 2.54
C VAL A 107 -3.21 -9.64 2.83
N ILE A 108 -4.33 -10.27 2.49
CA ILE A 108 -4.65 -11.64 2.92
C ILE A 108 -4.09 -12.71 1.97
N ASN A 109 -4.08 -12.44 0.66
CA ASN A 109 -3.88 -13.49 -0.33
C ASN A 109 -2.40 -13.88 -0.46
N LYS A 110 -1.93 -14.73 0.46
CA LYS A 110 -0.64 -15.43 0.38
C LYS A 110 -0.57 -16.45 -0.75
N SER A 111 -1.71 -16.84 -1.34
CA SER A 111 -1.85 -17.92 -2.32
C SER A 111 -2.41 -17.49 -3.68
N ASP A 112 -2.61 -16.19 -3.93
CA ASP A 112 -3.22 -15.70 -5.17
C ASP A 112 -2.20 -14.98 -6.07
N SER A 113 -2.41 -15.08 -7.37
CA SER A 113 -1.49 -14.74 -8.45
C SER A 113 -1.16 -13.24 -8.58
N ILE A 114 -1.94 -12.36 -7.96
CA ILE A 114 -1.79 -10.89 -7.98
C ILE A 114 -0.95 -10.42 -6.79
N TYR A 115 0.24 -11.01 -6.64
CA TYR A 115 1.04 -10.76 -5.46
C TYR A 115 1.95 -9.56 -5.68
N TYR A 116 1.96 -8.62 -4.71
CA TYR A 116 2.92 -7.53 -4.73
C TYR A 116 4.37 -8.04 -4.77
N ASN A 117 4.70 -9.20 -4.16
CA ASN A 117 6.03 -9.77 -4.38
C ASN A 117 6.25 -10.24 -5.82
N SER A 118 5.24 -10.78 -6.51
CA SER A 118 5.37 -11.14 -7.93
C SER A 118 5.62 -9.92 -8.79
N ILE A 119 4.87 -8.84 -8.55
CA ILE A 119 5.08 -7.54 -9.20
C ILE A 119 6.47 -6.98 -8.89
N HIS A 120 6.89 -7.05 -7.63
CA HIS A 120 8.22 -6.64 -7.20
C HIS A 120 9.33 -7.47 -7.87
N HIS A 121 9.20 -8.80 -7.92
CA HIS A 121 10.14 -9.68 -8.60
C HIS A 121 10.18 -9.41 -10.11
N PHE A 122 9.03 -9.14 -10.72
CA PHE A 122 8.95 -8.73 -12.12
C PHE A 122 9.74 -7.43 -12.35
N CYS A 123 9.43 -6.35 -11.60
CA CYS A 123 10.14 -5.07 -11.75
C CYS A 123 11.65 -5.24 -11.52
N ARG A 124 12.03 -5.97 -10.46
CA ARG A 124 13.43 -6.25 -10.14
C ARG A 124 14.14 -7.03 -11.25
N LYS A 125 13.48 -8.02 -11.85
CA LYS A 125 14.01 -8.77 -12.99
C LYS A 125 14.30 -7.86 -14.19
N LYS A 126 13.40 -6.92 -14.51
CA LYS A 126 13.60 -5.99 -15.63
C LYS A 126 14.69 -4.94 -15.34
N LEU A 127 14.82 -4.50 -14.08
CA LEU A 127 15.88 -3.58 -13.64
C LEU A 127 17.27 -4.22 -13.63
N LEU A 128 17.35 -5.51 -13.27
CA LEU A 128 18.61 -6.27 -13.26
C LEU A 128 19.04 -6.77 -14.64
N ASN A 129 18.15 -6.73 -15.63
CA ASN A 129 18.48 -7.16 -16.97
C ASN A 129 19.39 -6.11 -17.64
N THR A 130 20.66 -6.45 -17.84
CA THR A 130 21.62 -5.59 -18.54
C THR A 130 21.65 -5.81 -20.05
N ASN A 131 20.97 -6.84 -20.57
CA ASN A 131 20.99 -7.21 -21.98
C ASN A 131 19.61 -7.03 -22.64
N PRO A 132 19.38 -5.93 -23.38
CA PRO A 132 18.10 -5.67 -24.04
C PRO A 132 17.82 -6.63 -25.21
N LEU A 133 18.78 -7.45 -25.65
CA LEU A 133 18.58 -8.45 -26.71
C LEU A 133 17.82 -9.69 -26.22
N VAL A 134 17.75 -9.92 -24.91
CA VAL A 134 17.13 -11.12 -24.31
C VAL A 134 15.72 -10.83 -23.80
N ASP A 135 15.53 -9.68 -23.19
CA ASP A 135 14.28 -9.26 -22.55
C ASP A 135 14.26 -7.72 -22.40
N LEU A 136 13.13 -7.16 -21.97
CA LEU A 136 13.06 -5.75 -21.59
C LEU A 136 14.11 -5.42 -20.51
N SER A 137 14.91 -4.39 -20.76
CA SER A 137 15.83 -3.77 -19.80
C SER A 137 15.24 -2.44 -19.34
N VAL A 138 15.24 -2.21 -18.03
CA VAL A 138 14.81 -0.93 -17.43
C VAL A 138 16.00 -0.34 -16.69
N LYS A 139 16.37 0.88 -17.05
CA LYS A 139 17.44 1.64 -16.40
C LYS A 139 16.86 2.88 -15.74
N VAL A 140 17.45 3.29 -14.63
CA VAL A 140 17.05 4.47 -13.86
C VAL A 140 18.19 5.46 -13.86
N PHE A 141 17.91 6.68 -14.30
CA PHE A 141 18.88 7.76 -14.35
C PHE A 141 18.44 8.91 -13.45
N ASP A 142 19.39 9.56 -12.79
CA ASP A 142 19.11 10.80 -12.07
C ASP A 142 19.01 12.01 -13.02
N SER A 143 18.73 13.18 -12.46
CA SER A 143 18.65 14.44 -13.21
C SER A 143 19.95 14.87 -13.91
N LEU A 144 21.07 14.22 -13.59
CA LEU A 144 22.41 14.48 -14.14
C LEU A 144 22.86 13.37 -15.10
N ASP A 145 21.93 12.49 -15.53
CA ASP A 145 22.17 11.33 -16.39
C ASP A 145 23.11 10.26 -15.80
N ASN A 146 23.28 10.20 -14.48
CA ASN A 146 23.99 9.10 -13.83
C ASN A 146 23.08 7.88 -13.71
N ASP A 147 23.58 6.68 -14.07
CA ASP A 147 22.85 5.42 -13.84
C ASP A 147 22.78 5.13 -12.33
N VAL A 148 21.58 5.24 -11.77
CA VAL A 148 21.25 4.98 -10.36
C VAL A 148 20.42 3.70 -10.20
N THR A 149 20.40 2.82 -11.19
CA THR A 149 19.56 1.61 -11.21
C THR A 149 19.78 0.73 -9.97
N ASP A 150 21.03 0.50 -9.55
CA ASP A 150 21.33 -0.33 -8.38
C ASP A 150 20.82 0.29 -7.08
N LEU A 151 20.90 1.62 -6.97
CA LEU A 151 20.37 2.37 -5.83
C LEU A 151 18.83 2.29 -5.82
N PHE A 152 18.21 2.42 -6.99
CA PHE A 152 16.78 2.29 -7.16
C PHE A 152 16.27 0.88 -6.81
N ILE A 153 16.98 -0.17 -7.22
CA ILE A 153 16.65 -1.55 -6.84
C ILE A 153 16.68 -1.72 -5.32
N LYS A 154 17.70 -1.20 -4.64
CA LYS A 154 17.77 -1.24 -3.17
C LYS A 154 16.58 -0.53 -2.53
N MET A 155 16.21 0.65 -3.02
CA MET A 155 15.03 1.38 -2.55
C MET A 155 13.72 0.58 -2.77
N LEU A 156 13.56 -0.12 -3.90
CA LEU A 156 12.41 -1.01 -4.12
C LEU A 156 12.40 -2.22 -3.17
N ASP A 157 13.57 -2.81 -2.90
CA ASP A 157 13.74 -3.93 -1.98
C ASP A 157 13.38 -3.50 -0.54
N GLU A 158 13.79 -2.29 -0.14
CA GLU A 158 13.42 -1.66 1.14
C GLU A 158 11.91 -1.40 1.23
N ASN A 159 11.27 -0.83 0.20
CA ASN A 159 9.82 -0.65 0.16
C ASN A 159 9.07 -1.98 0.28
N ASN A 160 9.56 -3.04 -0.36
CA ASN A 160 8.97 -4.37 -0.23
C ASN A 160 9.11 -4.94 1.18
N LYS A 161 10.28 -4.76 1.80
CA LYS A 161 10.49 -5.12 3.20
C LYS A 161 9.58 -4.32 4.14
N ALA A 162 9.40 -3.02 3.91
CA ALA A 162 8.51 -2.15 4.66
C ALA A 162 7.06 -2.65 4.63
N ILE A 163 6.52 -2.98 3.45
CA ILE A 163 5.15 -3.52 3.32
C ILE A 163 5.00 -4.82 4.13
N LYS A 164 5.98 -5.72 4.06
CA LYS A 164 5.98 -6.95 4.86
C LYS A 164 6.01 -6.67 6.36
N LEU A 165 6.80 -5.68 6.80
CA LEU A 165 6.86 -5.27 8.21
C LEU A 165 5.55 -4.65 8.67
N ILE A 166 4.90 -3.82 7.86
CA ILE A 166 3.56 -3.27 8.15
C ILE A 166 2.59 -4.43 8.35
N ILE A 167 2.48 -5.35 7.39
CA ILE A 167 1.55 -6.47 7.47
C ILE A 167 1.84 -7.34 8.71
N LYS A 168 3.12 -7.63 9.00
CA LYS A 168 3.54 -8.46 10.14
C LYS A 168 3.26 -7.82 11.50
N ASN A 169 3.47 -6.51 11.63
CA ASN A 169 3.29 -5.78 12.90
C ASN A 169 1.88 -5.19 13.04
N SER A 170 0.95 -5.59 12.17
CA SER A 170 -0.44 -5.13 12.18
C SER A 170 -1.39 -6.30 12.41
N ASN A 171 -2.55 -6.02 12.99
CA ASN A 171 -3.56 -7.02 13.30
C ASN A 171 -4.51 -7.28 12.12
N PHE A 172 -3.97 -7.36 10.89
CA PHE A 172 -4.78 -7.59 9.70
C PHE A 172 -5.48 -8.96 9.72
N ASP A 173 -4.87 -9.97 10.35
CA ASP A 173 -5.50 -11.28 10.50
C ASP A 173 -6.79 -11.17 11.33
N TYR A 174 -6.74 -10.51 12.48
CA TYR A 174 -7.92 -10.19 13.28
C TYR A 174 -8.92 -9.29 12.52
N LEU A 175 -8.43 -8.29 11.78
CA LEU A 175 -9.31 -7.41 11.01
C LEU A 175 -10.16 -8.20 10.01
N TYR A 176 -9.53 -9.07 9.23
CA TYR A 176 -10.22 -9.73 8.13
C TYR A 176 -10.90 -11.03 8.52
N ASN A 177 -10.28 -11.82 9.40
CA ASN A 177 -10.80 -13.11 9.85
C ASN A 177 -11.57 -13.02 11.18
N GLY A 178 -11.54 -11.88 11.86
CA GLY A 178 -12.34 -11.60 13.05
C GLY A 178 -13.50 -10.65 12.78
N ILE A 179 -13.28 -9.57 12.01
CA ILE A 179 -14.25 -8.48 11.90
C ILE A 179 -14.97 -8.46 10.53
N LEU A 180 -14.23 -8.49 9.41
CA LEU A 180 -14.80 -8.15 8.09
C LEU A 180 -15.40 -9.32 7.28
N GLN A 181 -15.07 -10.58 7.58
CA GLN A 181 -15.62 -11.74 6.87
C GLN A 181 -16.63 -12.52 7.72
N HIS A 182 -16.13 -13.43 8.56
CA HIS A 182 -16.87 -14.17 9.56
C HIS A 182 -15.95 -14.24 10.76
N SER A 183 -16.47 -14.05 11.98
CA SER A 183 -15.65 -14.17 13.17
C SER A 183 -15.19 -15.61 13.32
N ASP A 184 -13.91 -15.86 13.02
CA ASP A 184 -13.28 -17.11 13.41
C ASP A 184 -13.45 -17.29 14.92
N HIS A 185 -13.72 -18.53 15.36
CA HIS A 185 -13.98 -18.86 16.76
C HIS A 185 -12.89 -18.34 17.71
N LEU A 186 -11.64 -18.28 17.22
CA LEU A 186 -10.49 -17.72 17.93
C LEU A 186 -10.62 -16.22 18.23
N TYR A 187 -11.33 -15.47 17.38
CA TYR A 187 -11.47 -14.01 17.46
C TYR A 187 -12.79 -13.54 18.07
N THR A 188 -13.78 -14.43 18.18
CA THR A 188 -15.14 -14.10 18.67
C THR A 188 -15.18 -13.40 20.03
N PRO A 189 -14.44 -13.84 21.07
CA PRO A 189 -14.50 -13.16 22.37
C PRO A 189 -14.02 -11.71 22.28
N ARG A 190 -12.90 -11.49 21.58
CA ARG A 190 -12.33 -10.16 21.35
C ARG A 190 -13.25 -9.29 20.50
N LEU A 191 -13.87 -9.84 19.47
CA LEU A 191 -14.82 -9.11 18.61
C LEU A 191 -15.98 -8.53 19.43
N LEU A 192 -16.57 -9.33 20.33
CA LEU A 192 -17.69 -8.88 21.15
C LEU A 192 -17.26 -7.78 22.12
N GLU A 193 -16.09 -7.92 22.75
CA GLU A 193 -15.51 -6.88 23.61
C GLU A 193 -15.26 -5.58 22.84
N ASP A 194 -14.61 -5.67 21.68
CA ASP A 194 -14.29 -4.51 20.83
C ASP A 194 -15.57 -3.84 20.29
N TYR A 195 -16.61 -4.63 20.00
CA TYR A 195 -17.91 -4.12 19.56
C TYR A 195 -18.62 -3.33 20.67
N HIS A 196 -18.72 -3.91 21.87
CA HIS A 196 -19.40 -3.27 23.00
C HIS A 196 -18.68 -2.02 23.51
N SER A 197 -17.36 -2.01 23.44
CA SER A 197 -16.53 -0.88 23.90
C SER A 197 -16.39 0.25 22.86
N GLY A 198 -16.74 -0.02 21.60
CA GLY A 198 -16.54 0.90 20.46
C GLY A 198 -15.13 0.88 19.88
N GLU A 199 -14.28 -0.07 20.31
CA GLU A 199 -12.88 -0.20 19.88
C GLU A 199 -12.72 -0.56 18.41
N LEU A 200 -13.73 -1.19 17.80
CA LEU A 200 -13.75 -1.49 16.37
C LEU A 200 -13.50 -0.25 15.49
N ASN A 201 -14.02 0.92 15.88
CA ASN A 201 -13.82 2.14 15.11
C ASN A 201 -12.34 2.53 15.03
N TYR A 202 -11.61 2.40 16.14
CA TYR A 202 -10.18 2.70 16.21
C TYR A 202 -9.36 1.67 15.45
N ILE A 203 -9.77 0.39 15.48
CA ILE A 203 -9.17 -0.66 14.67
C ILE A 203 -9.31 -0.32 13.18
N PHE A 204 -10.50 0.09 12.71
CA PHE A 204 -10.70 0.48 11.31
C PHE A 204 -9.84 1.68 10.92
N ILE A 205 -9.77 2.71 11.77
CA ILE A 205 -8.94 3.90 11.55
C ILE A 205 -7.46 3.50 11.40
N LYS A 206 -6.92 2.72 12.34
CA LYS A 206 -5.51 2.29 12.33
C LYS A 206 -5.19 1.57 11.02
N HIS A 207 -6.00 0.57 10.65
CA HIS A 207 -5.71 -0.24 9.48
C HIS A 207 -5.88 0.55 8.18
N ALA A 208 -6.85 1.47 8.09
CA ALA A 208 -6.98 2.34 6.92
C ALA A 208 -5.76 3.27 6.74
N LEU A 209 -5.21 3.82 7.83
CA LEU A 209 -3.97 4.61 7.79
C LEU A 209 -2.77 3.79 7.29
N LEU A 210 -2.64 2.55 7.78
CA LEU A 210 -1.57 1.64 7.36
C LEU A 210 -1.69 1.21 5.89
N LEU A 211 -2.91 1.02 5.39
CA LEU A 211 -3.14 0.71 3.98
C LEU A 211 -2.81 1.88 3.07
N ASN A 212 -3.04 3.12 3.52
CA ASN A 212 -2.61 4.31 2.81
C ASN A 212 -1.08 4.34 2.65
N LEU A 213 -0.35 4.05 3.72
CA LEU A 213 1.11 3.90 3.68
C LEU A 213 1.56 2.77 2.73
N ILE A 214 0.85 1.64 2.70
CA ILE A 214 1.15 0.56 1.74
C ILE A 214 0.99 1.05 0.29
N LYS A 215 -0.05 1.84 -0.02
CA LYS A 215 -0.23 2.43 -1.36
C LYS A 215 0.94 3.32 -1.76
N ASP A 216 1.44 4.14 -0.84
CA ASP A 216 2.59 5.01 -1.09
C ASP A 216 3.85 4.18 -1.40
N LEU A 217 4.08 3.09 -0.66
CA LEU A 217 5.23 2.20 -0.86
C LEU A 217 5.20 1.46 -2.20
N MET A 218 4.00 1.17 -2.73
CA MET A 218 3.80 0.53 -4.04
C MET A 218 3.93 1.50 -5.23
N TYR A 219 4.00 2.81 -4.99
CA TYR A 219 3.95 3.84 -6.03
C TYR A 219 5.06 3.68 -7.07
N LEU A 220 6.27 3.33 -6.66
CA LEU A 220 7.40 3.17 -7.58
C LEU A 220 7.22 1.98 -8.52
N HIS A 221 6.63 0.87 -8.05
CA HIS A 221 6.24 -0.24 -8.91
C HIS A 221 5.19 0.20 -9.93
N HIS A 222 4.21 0.98 -9.47
CA HIS A 222 3.20 1.56 -10.35
C HIS A 222 3.83 2.43 -11.43
N LEU A 223 4.80 3.30 -11.11
CA LEU A 223 5.49 4.11 -12.11
C LEU A 223 6.19 3.26 -13.17
N ILE A 224 6.92 2.21 -12.78
CA ILE A 224 7.59 1.32 -13.72
C ILE A 224 6.57 0.66 -14.65
N LEU A 225 5.52 0.08 -14.07
CA LEU A 225 4.53 -0.72 -14.80
C LEU A 225 3.62 0.13 -15.67
N ASN A 226 3.15 1.28 -15.19
CA ASN A 226 2.26 2.14 -15.96
C ASN A 226 2.89 2.59 -17.29
N ASN A 227 4.20 2.86 -17.29
CA ASN A 227 4.94 3.22 -18.51
C ASN A 227 5.04 2.10 -19.55
N ILE A 228 4.88 0.83 -19.17
CA ILE A 228 4.98 -0.34 -20.08
C ILE A 228 3.63 -1.02 -20.35
N THR A 229 2.57 -0.61 -19.65
CA THR A 229 1.28 -1.32 -19.64
C THR A 229 0.25 -0.70 -20.56
N PHE A 230 0.06 0.61 -20.44
CA PHE A 230 -1.01 1.29 -21.16
C PHE A 230 -0.45 2.04 -22.37
N PRO A 231 -1.10 1.94 -23.55
CA PRO A 231 -0.88 2.91 -24.60
C PRO A 231 -1.34 4.26 -24.03
N LYS A 232 -0.39 5.13 -23.69
CA LYS A 232 -0.72 6.50 -23.31
C LYS A 232 -1.31 7.15 -24.55
N LEU A 233 -2.53 7.66 -24.44
CA LEU A 233 -3.02 8.63 -25.42
C LEU A 233 -1.93 9.72 -25.47
N GLY A 234 -1.33 9.91 -26.65
CA GLY A 234 -0.34 10.97 -26.84
C GLY A 234 -0.95 12.34 -26.48
N PRO A 235 -0.14 13.40 -26.45
CA PRO A 235 -0.71 14.74 -26.30
C PRO A 235 -1.85 14.93 -27.32
N LEU A 236 -3.05 15.25 -26.81
CA LEU A 236 -4.23 15.58 -27.60
C LEU A 236 -4.06 16.94 -28.28
#